data_AF-A0A7Y3TTG1-F1
#
_entry.id   AF-A0A7Y3TTG1-F1
#
_cell.length_a   1.000
_cell.length_b   1.000
_cell.length_c   1.000
_cell.angle_alpha   90.00
_cell.angle_beta   90.00
_cell.angle_gamma   90.00
#
_symmetry.space_group_name_H-M   'P 1'
#
loop_
_entity.id
_entity.type
_entity.pdbx_description
1 polymer ?
#
loop_
_entity_poly.entity_id
_entity_poly.type
_entity_poly.pdbx_seq_one_letter_code
_entity_poly.pdbx_strand_id
1 'polypeptide(L)'
;MNALAKLSICTIVSTAFLSIASSAIAAPAAFKTERGHVIVTGLVPTQRYQIRTLSAQDKPGTRQDKAANRCGEVVIEKAANYKRLAVGQVEIEPATLPTNTYERCQPQRSGATMQPTGVERANTPTPR
;
A
#
# COMPACT_ATOMS: atom_id res chain seq x y z
N MET A 1 61.46 9.45 -26.94
CA MET A 1 60.96 9.06 -25.60
C MET A 1 59.92 10.08 -25.17
N ASN A 2 58.66 9.64 -25.18
CA ASN A 2 57.47 9.99 -24.38
C ASN A 2 57.41 11.40 -23.77
N ALA A 3 56.57 12.30 -24.31
CA ALA A 3 55.14 12.49 -24.02
C ALA A 3 54.87 13.17 -22.68
N LEU A 4 54.18 14.31 -22.69
CA LEU A 4 52.88 14.48 -22.00
C LEU A 4 52.33 15.90 -22.17
N ALA A 5 51.21 15.96 -22.89
CA ALA A 5 50.33 17.11 -22.99
C ALA A 5 49.74 17.48 -21.62
N LYS A 6 49.57 18.78 -21.37
CA LYS A 6 48.69 19.29 -20.31
C LYS A 6 47.52 20.03 -20.97
N LEU A 7 46.46 19.29 -21.25
CA LEU A 7 45.16 19.84 -21.60
C LEU A 7 44.43 20.22 -20.31
N SER A 8 44.23 21.52 -20.11
CA SER A 8 43.43 22.07 -19.01
C SER A 8 41.95 21.87 -19.31
N ILE A 9 41.35 20.86 -18.66
CA ILE A 9 39.93 20.54 -18.79
C ILE A 9 39.15 21.44 -17.82
N CYS A 10 38.43 22.43 -18.37
CA CYS A 10 37.44 23.20 -17.63
C CYS A 10 36.26 22.28 -17.30
N THR A 11 36.16 21.87 -16.04
CA THR A 11 35.03 21.10 -15.50
C THR A 11 33.79 21.99 -15.39
N ILE A 12 32.85 21.81 -16.32
CA ILE A 12 31.51 22.40 -16.24
C ILE A 12 30.74 21.63 -15.16
N VAL A 13 30.51 22.26 -14.02
CA VAL A 13 29.70 21.70 -12.92
C VAL A 13 28.23 21.87 -13.30
N SER A 14 27.66 20.85 -13.95
CA SER A 14 26.22 20.76 -14.16
C SER A 14 25.53 20.30 -12.88
N THR A 15 25.08 21.24 -12.06
CA THR A 15 24.16 20.94 -10.95
C THR A 15 22.79 20.57 -11.52
N ALA A 16 22.54 19.27 -11.68
CA ALA A 16 21.20 18.76 -11.94
C ALA A 16 20.36 18.96 -10.68
N PHE A 17 19.48 19.95 -10.69
CA PHE A 17 18.43 20.08 -9.68
C PHE A 17 17.47 18.91 -9.87
N LEU A 18 17.69 17.84 -9.10
CA LEU A 18 16.73 16.77 -8.92
C LEU A 18 15.58 17.35 -8.08
N SER A 19 14.60 17.95 -8.74
CA SER A 19 13.32 18.30 -8.11
C SER A 19 12.63 16.99 -7.74
N ILE A 20 12.91 16.52 -6.53
CA ILE A 20 12.21 15.41 -5.90
C ILE A 20 10.79 15.92 -5.68
N ALA A 21 9.90 15.63 -6.64
CA ALA A 21 8.47 15.74 -6.43
C ALA A 21 8.16 14.83 -5.24
N SER A 22 7.98 15.44 -4.07
CA SER A 22 7.47 14.76 -2.88
C SER A 22 6.02 14.39 -3.15
N SER A 23 5.81 13.29 -3.89
CA SER A 23 4.54 12.57 -3.83
C SER A 23 4.35 12.24 -2.36
N ALA A 24 3.36 12.88 -1.74
CA ALA A 24 3.03 12.66 -0.34
C ALA A 24 2.62 11.20 -0.17
N ILE A 25 3.59 10.35 0.19
CA ILE A 25 3.35 9.02 0.68
C ILE A 25 2.76 9.26 2.06
N ALA A 26 1.43 9.34 2.14
CA ALA A 26 0.74 9.44 3.42
C ALA A 26 1.23 8.26 4.27
N ALA A 27 1.88 8.57 5.40
CA ALA A 27 2.35 7.56 6.33
C ALA A 27 1.16 6.67 6.72
N PRO A 28 1.36 5.34 6.87
CA PRO A 28 0.27 4.46 7.19
C PRO A 28 -0.35 4.88 8.53
N ALA A 29 -1.61 5.30 8.48
CA ALA A 29 -2.35 5.74 9.65
C ALA A 29 -3.22 4.59 10.15
N ALA A 30 -3.47 4.56 11.45
CA ALA A 30 -4.33 3.56 12.06
C ALA A 30 -5.34 4.22 13.00
N PHE A 31 -6.56 3.67 13.02
CA PHE A 31 -7.60 4.06 13.98
C PHE A 31 -8.48 2.86 14.30
N LYS A 32 -9.24 2.95 15.40
CA LYS A 32 -10.20 1.90 15.78
C LYS A 32 -11.63 2.33 15.52
N THR A 33 -12.52 1.35 15.37
CA THR A 33 -13.96 1.59 15.25
C THR A 33 -14.65 1.24 16.57
N GLU A 34 -15.89 1.72 16.76
CA GLU A 34 -16.72 1.36 17.93
C GLU A 34 -16.96 -0.16 18.06
N ARG A 35 -16.88 -0.89 16.94
CA ARG A 35 -16.99 -2.37 16.92
C ARG A 35 -15.68 -3.08 17.32
N GLY A 36 -14.66 -2.31 17.72
CA GLY A 36 -13.35 -2.83 18.10
C GLY A 36 -12.52 -3.35 16.93
N HIS A 37 -12.80 -2.91 15.70
CA HIS A 37 -11.94 -3.19 14.54
C HIS A 37 -10.81 -2.18 14.49
N VAL A 38 -9.64 -2.58 14.00
CA VAL A 38 -8.55 -1.64 13.66
C VAL A 38 -8.49 -1.51 12.15
N ILE A 39 -8.51 -0.27 11.68
CA ILE A 39 -8.37 0.09 10.28
C ILE A 39 -6.98 0.68 10.09
N VAL A 40 -6.22 0.11 9.16
CA VAL A 40 -4.91 0.65 8.75
C VAL A 40 -5.05 1.17 7.33
N THR A 41 -4.76 2.45 7.13
CA THR A 41 -4.86 3.15 5.84
C THR A 41 -3.48 3.57 5.36
N GLY A 42 -3.38 4.11 4.14
CA GLY A 42 -2.09 4.50 3.55
C GLY A 42 -1.21 3.32 3.13
N LEU A 43 -1.77 2.12 3.04
CA LEU A 43 -1.08 0.94 2.53
C LEU A 43 -1.08 0.94 0.99
N VAL A 44 -0.16 0.21 0.39
CA VAL A 44 -0.13 0.03 -1.06
C VAL A 44 -1.34 -0.82 -1.47
N PRO A 45 -2.22 -0.34 -2.37
CA PRO A 45 -3.39 -1.08 -2.79
C PRO A 45 -3.05 -2.47 -3.30
N THR A 46 -3.88 -3.47 -2.98
CA THR A 46 -3.73 -4.89 -3.38
C THR A 46 -2.49 -5.62 -2.86
N GLN A 47 -1.55 -4.92 -2.21
CA GLN A 47 -0.39 -5.54 -1.59
C GLN A 47 -0.81 -6.38 -0.38
N ARG A 48 -0.16 -7.54 -0.21
CA ARG A 48 -0.37 -8.42 0.95
C ARG A 48 0.54 -8.03 2.10
N TYR A 49 -0.04 -7.94 3.28
CA TYR A 49 0.64 -7.65 4.53
C TYR A 49 0.46 -8.80 5.50
N GLN A 50 1.55 -9.16 6.16
CA GLN A 50 1.51 -10.10 7.28
C GLN A 50 0.96 -9.38 8.51
N ILE A 51 -0.06 -9.96 9.11
CA ILE A 51 -0.67 -9.51 10.36
C ILE A 51 -0.20 -10.42 11.48
N ARG A 52 0.37 -9.81 12.51
CA ARG A 52 0.74 -10.47 13.77
C ARG A 52 0.03 -9.79 14.91
N THR A 53 -0.45 -10.56 15.87
CA THR A 53 -1.16 -10.04 17.04
C THR A 53 -0.50 -10.54 18.30
N LEU A 54 -0.57 -9.76 19.36
CA LEU A 54 -0.13 -10.12 20.69
C LEU A 54 -1.27 -9.85 21.67
N SER A 55 -1.71 -10.87 22.39
CA SER A 55 -2.77 -10.73 23.39
C SER A 55 -2.29 -9.98 24.63
N ALA A 56 -3.21 -9.62 25.53
CA ALA A 56 -2.88 -9.03 26.83
C ALA A 56 -1.97 -9.91 27.70
N GLN A 57 -1.94 -11.22 27.45
CA GLN A 57 -1.12 -12.21 28.17
C GLN A 57 0.23 -12.45 27.46
N ASP A 58 0.62 -11.56 26.56
CA ASP A 58 1.84 -11.67 25.74
C ASP A 58 1.92 -12.95 24.90
N LYS A 59 0.76 -13.55 24.59
CA LYS A 59 0.67 -14.70 23.70
C LYS A 59 0.56 -14.24 22.24
N PRO A 60 1.44 -14.71 21.35
CA PRO A 60 1.32 -14.41 19.93
C PRO A 60 0.06 -15.10 19.38
N GLY A 61 -0.75 -14.35 18.64
CA GLY A 61 -1.89 -14.90 17.92
C GLY A 61 -1.47 -15.59 16.63
N THR A 62 -2.43 -16.24 15.98
CA THR A 62 -2.22 -16.86 14.68
C THR A 62 -1.85 -15.81 13.64
N ARG A 63 -0.76 -16.05 12.92
CA ARG A 63 -0.38 -15.24 11.75
C ARG A 63 -1.51 -15.26 10.72
N GLN A 64 -1.85 -14.09 10.21
CA GLN A 64 -2.76 -13.95 9.07
C GLN A 64 -2.07 -13.13 7.98
N ASP A 65 -2.35 -13.39 6.71
CA ASP A 65 -1.87 -12.56 5.60
C ASP A 65 -3.08 -11.96 4.88
N LYS A 66 -3.25 -10.63 4.96
CA LYS A 66 -4.37 -9.91 4.33
C LYS A 66 -3.87 -8.95 3.25
N ALA A 67 -4.61 -8.87 2.15
CA ALA A 67 -4.38 -7.87 1.12
C ALA A 67 -5.05 -6.54 1.50
N ALA A 68 -4.38 -5.42 1.25
CA ALA A 68 -5.03 -4.12 1.27
C ALA A 68 -6.09 -4.04 0.17
N ASN A 69 -7.20 -3.37 0.47
CA ASN A 69 -8.23 -3.09 -0.53
C ASN A 69 -7.69 -2.14 -1.61
N ARG A 70 -8.51 -1.83 -2.62
CA ARG A 70 -8.09 -0.94 -3.73
C ARG A 70 -7.81 0.49 -3.29
N CYS A 71 -8.22 0.88 -2.09
CA CYS A 71 -7.98 2.19 -1.50
C CYS A 71 -6.78 2.20 -0.55
N GLY A 72 -6.04 1.08 -0.43
CA GLY A 72 -4.89 1.01 0.47
C GLY A 72 -5.28 0.84 1.94
N GLU A 73 -6.39 0.18 2.22
CA GLU A 73 -6.85 -0.07 3.60
C GLU A 73 -6.89 -1.56 3.93
N VAL A 74 -6.54 -1.90 5.17
CA VAL A 74 -6.73 -3.23 5.76
C VAL A 74 -7.62 -3.11 6.99
N VAL A 75 -8.66 -3.96 7.04
CA VAL A 75 -9.57 -4.09 8.18
C VAL A 75 -9.20 -5.31 9.00
N ILE A 76 -8.92 -5.11 10.29
CA ILE A 76 -8.53 -6.16 11.22
C ILE A 76 -9.59 -6.23 12.31
N GLU A 77 -10.42 -7.27 12.21
CA GLU A 77 -11.60 -7.44 13.05
C GLU A 77 -11.20 -7.79 14.49
N LYS A 78 -11.96 -7.27 15.45
CA LYS A 78 -11.76 -7.45 16.90
C LYS A 78 -10.35 -7.11 17.38
N ALA A 79 -9.57 -6.36 16.60
CA ALA A 79 -8.17 -6.10 16.88
C ALA A 79 -7.95 -5.12 18.04
N ALA A 80 -8.98 -4.34 18.43
CA ALA A 80 -8.92 -3.49 19.60
C ALA A 80 -8.70 -4.25 20.92
N ASN A 81 -8.94 -5.57 20.93
CA ASN A 81 -8.75 -6.42 22.11
C ASN A 81 -7.30 -6.94 22.27
N TYR A 82 -6.44 -6.71 21.28
CA TYR A 82 -5.03 -7.10 21.37
C TYR A 82 -4.21 -6.00 22.04
N LYS A 83 -3.17 -6.42 22.75
CA LYS A 83 -2.16 -5.53 23.34
C LYS A 83 -1.34 -4.87 22.23
N ARG A 84 -0.91 -5.65 21.24
CA ARG A 84 -0.18 -5.17 20.06
C ARG A 84 -0.66 -5.85 18.79
N LEU A 85 -0.54 -5.12 17.70
CA LEU A 85 -0.87 -5.53 16.35
C LEU A 85 0.26 -5.08 15.44
N ALA A 86 0.78 -5.95 14.58
CA ALA A 86 1.72 -5.57 13.55
C ALA A 86 1.10 -5.82 12.18
N VAL A 87 1.25 -4.85 11.27
CA VAL A 87 0.84 -4.95 9.86
C VAL A 87 2.07 -4.72 8.99
N GLY A 88 2.65 -5.80 8.48
CA GLY A 88 3.97 -5.76 7.84
C GLY A 88 5.04 -5.38 8.87
N GLN A 89 5.66 -4.21 8.67
CA GLN A 89 6.67 -3.64 9.57
C GLN A 89 6.09 -2.60 10.54
N VAL A 90 4.80 -2.27 10.42
CA VAL A 90 4.17 -1.24 11.26
C VAL A 90 3.64 -1.89 12.53
N GLU A 91 4.17 -1.52 13.68
CA GLU A 91 3.62 -1.89 14.98
C GLU A 91 2.57 -0.87 15.45
N ILE A 92 1.48 -1.39 16.01
CA ILE A 92 0.30 -0.64 16.40
C ILE A 92 -0.12 -1.12 17.78
N GLU A 93 -0.38 -0.18 18.67
CA GLU A 93 -0.98 -0.43 19.98
C GLU A 93 -2.45 -0.01 19.93
N PRO A 94 -3.42 -0.93 19.82
CA PRO A 94 -4.82 -0.56 19.59
C PRO A 94 -5.43 0.32 20.69
N ALA A 95 -4.91 0.24 21.92
CA ALA A 95 -5.36 1.06 23.04
C ALA A 95 -5.10 2.56 22.83
N THR A 96 -4.01 2.92 22.14
CA THR A 96 -3.60 4.32 21.91
C THR A 96 -4.31 4.94 20.70
N LEU A 97 -4.99 4.12 19.89
CA LEU A 97 -5.66 4.60 18.69
C LEU A 97 -6.95 5.39 19.01
N PRO A 98 -7.20 6.46 18.25
CA PRO A 98 -8.48 7.17 18.32
C PRO A 98 -9.60 6.30 17.76
N THR A 99 -10.80 6.44 18.32
CA THR A 99 -12.01 5.82 17.78
C THR A 99 -12.62 6.73 16.72
N ASN A 100 -12.79 6.22 15.51
CA ASN A 100 -13.45 6.92 14.40
C ASN A 100 -14.53 6.05 13.76
N THR A 101 -15.52 6.71 13.16
CA THR A 101 -16.48 6.07 12.26
C THR A 101 -15.75 5.61 11.00
N TYR A 102 -15.93 4.34 10.64
CA TYR A 102 -15.34 3.78 9.42
C TYR A 102 -16.42 3.49 8.38
N GLU A 103 -16.36 4.22 7.28
CA GLU A 103 -17.06 3.86 6.06
C GLU A 103 -16.07 3.16 5.13
N ARG A 104 -16.39 1.92 4.75
CA ARG A 104 -15.52 1.15 3.87
C ARG A 104 -15.37 1.87 2.54
N CYS A 105 -14.13 2.12 2.14
CA CYS A 105 -13.88 2.69 0.83
C CYS A 105 -14.44 1.79 -0.28
N GLN A 106 -15.32 2.36 -1.11
CA GLN A 106 -15.85 1.74 -2.31
C GLN A 106 -15.12 2.35 -3.51
N PRO A 107 -14.12 1.65 -4.10
CA PRO A 107 -13.51 2.15 -5.31
C PRO A 107 -14.59 2.20 -6.40
N GLN A 108 -14.85 3.38 -6.97
CA GLN A 108 -15.68 3.47 -8.16
C GLN A 108 -15.10 2.52 -9.21
N ARG A 109 -15.89 1.53 -9.62
CA ARG A 109 -15.57 0.76 -10.81
C ARG A 109 -15.70 1.74 -11.97
N SER A 110 -14.58 2.32 -12.42
CA SER A 110 -14.49 2.87 -13.76
C SER A 110 -14.81 1.72 -14.72
N GLY A 111 -16.07 1.65 -15.13
CA GLY A 111 -16.60 0.67 -16.07
C GLY A 111 -16.26 1.02 -17.52
N ALA A 112 -15.19 1.76 -17.76
CA ALA A 112 -14.63 1.85 -19.09
C ALA A 112 -13.87 0.55 -19.37
N THR A 113 -14.62 -0.52 -19.64
CA THR A 113 -14.14 -1.56 -20.55
C THR A 113 -13.84 -0.83 -21.85
N MET A 114 -12.59 -0.37 -22.01
CA MET A 114 -12.08 0.02 -23.31
C MET A 114 -12.00 -1.29 -24.10
N GLN A 115 -13.14 -1.70 -24.66
CA GLN A 115 -13.13 -2.67 -25.75
C GLN A 115 -12.28 -2.02 -26.84
N PRO A 116 -11.20 -2.66 -27.32
CA PRO A 116 -10.53 -2.17 -28.51
C PRO A 116 -11.57 -2.14 -29.64
N THR A 117 -11.99 -0.94 -30.03
CA THR A 117 -12.74 -0.71 -31.27
C THR A 117 -11.85 -1.18 -32.41
N GLY A 118 -12.21 -2.30 -33.03
CA GLY A 118 -11.49 -2.85 -34.19
C GLY A 118 -11.29 -4.37 -34.21
N VAL A 119 -11.64 -5.11 -33.14
CA VAL A 119 -11.55 -6.58 -33.17
C VAL A 119 -12.88 -7.15 -33.65
N GLU A 120 -12.95 -7.44 -34.95
CA GLU A 120 -14.06 -8.19 -35.55
C GLU A 120 -14.22 -9.54 -34.84
N ARG A 121 -15.44 -9.85 -34.37
CA ARG A 121 -15.70 -11.14 -33.72
C ARG A 121 -15.54 -12.26 -34.75
N ALA A 122 -14.69 -13.23 -34.47
CA ALA A 122 -14.60 -14.44 -35.28
C ALA A 122 -15.94 -15.20 -35.23
N ASN A 123 -16.53 -15.45 -36.41
CA ASN A 123 -17.74 -16.25 -36.55
C ASN A 123 -17.49 -17.67 -36.02
N THR A 124 -18.26 -18.07 -35.02
CA THR A 124 -18.22 -19.44 -34.49
C THR A 124 -18.97 -20.35 -35.46
N PRO A 125 -18.34 -21.43 -36.00
CA PRO A 125 -19.05 -22.33 -36.90
C PRO A 125 -20.12 -23.10 -36.12
N THR A 126 -21.35 -23.08 -36.65
CA THR A 126 -22.47 -23.86 -36.14
C THR A 126 -22.20 -25.35 -36.36
N PRO A 127 -22.30 -26.20 -35.32
CA PRO A 127 -22.21 -27.65 -35.50
C PRO A 127 -23.45 -28.17 -36.27
N ARG A 128 -23.21 -29.06 -37.24
CA ARG A 128 -24.25 -29.84 -37.92
C ARG A 128 -24.71 -31.01 -37.06
#